data_AF-A0A524KWQ0-F1
#
_entry.id   AF-A0A524KWQ0-F1
#
_cell.length_a   1.000
_cell.length_b   1.000
_cell.length_c   1.000
_cell.angle_alpha   90.00
_cell.angle_beta   90.00
_cell.angle_gamma   90.00
#
_symmetry.space_group_name_H-M   'P 1'
#
loop_
_entity.id
_entity.type
_entity.pdbx_description
1 polymer ?
#
loop_
_entity_poly.entity_id
_entity_poly.type
_entity_poly.pdbx_seq_one_letter_code
_entity_poly.pdbx_strand_id
1 'polypeptide(L)'
;MNTFIKTTSCIILVVFLILSISEKGRGGEMDTIREPIIAGTWYPADPARLRADIEEYLAGARVDAIAGKVMGVISPHAGYVYSGQVAAHAYKAAQGSEFDAVILIGPSHRASFRGASIYNGEGYKTPLGIIPV
;
A
#
# COMPACT_ATOMS: atom_id res chain seq x y z
N MET A 1 -43.90 -44.14 22.59
CA MET A 1 -42.98 -43.47 23.56
C MET A 1 -41.71 -43.06 22.83
N ASN A 2 -41.83 -42.40 21.67
CA ASN A 2 -41.97 -40.94 21.47
C ASN A 2 -40.77 -40.09 21.91
N THR A 3 -39.78 -40.69 22.57
CA THR A 3 -38.61 -39.95 23.05
C THR A 3 -37.44 -40.08 22.07
N PHE A 4 -37.26 -41.25 21.44
CA PHE A 4 -36.12 -41.50 20.55
C PHE A 4 -36.18 -40.74 19.21
N ILE A 5 -37.38 -40.61 18.62
CA ILE A 5 -37.57 -39.88 17.35
C ILE A 5 -37.51 -38.35 17.59
N LYS A 6 -37.91 -37.88 18.78
CA LYS A 6 -37.83 -36.47 19.14
C LYS A 6 -36.39 -36.00 19.37
N THR A 7 -35.53 -36.83 19.95
CA THR A 7 -34.12 -36.47 20.14
C THR A 7 -33.34 -36.45 18.84
N THR A 8 -33.57 -37.40 17.90
CA THR A 8 -32.87 -37.35 16.59
C THR A 8 -33.32 -36.16 15.76
N SER A 9 -34.61 -35.83 15.77
CA SER A 9 -35.16 -34.69 15.03
C SER A 9 -34.69 -33.33 15.63
N CYS A 10 -34.56 -33.24 16.95
CA CYS A 10 -34.03 -32.05 17.61
C CYS A 10 -32.53 -31.86 17.35
N ILE A 11 -31.74 -32.94 17.31
CA ILE A 11 -30.30 -32.88 16.99
C ILE A 11 -30.08 -32.45 15.52
N ILE A 12 -30.86 -32.99 14.58
CA ILE A 12 -30.77 -32.59 13.17
C ILE A 12 -31.18 -31.13 12.97
N LEU A 13 -32.20 -30.65 13.69
CA LEU A 13 -32.63 -29.25 13.63
C LEU A 13 -31.56 -28.30 14.22
N VAL A 14 -30.87 -28.70 15.30
CA VAL A 14 -29.76 -27.92 15.89
C VAL A 14 -28.54 -27.91 14.96
N VAL A 15 -28.23 -29.03 14.28
CA VAL A 15 -27.14 -29.07 13.28
C VAL A 15 -27.48 -28.20 12.06
N PHE A 16 -28.72 -28.21 11.58
CA PHE A 16 -29.16 -27.31 10.51
C PHE A 16 -29.20 -25.83 10.94
N LEU A 17 -29.53 -25.53 12.21
CA LEU A 17 -29.51 -24.17 12.74
C LEU A 17 -28.07 -23.65 12.92
N ILE A 18 -27.13 -24.51 13.32
CA ILE A 18 -25.69 -24.17 13.38
C ILE A 18 -25.10 -23.96 11.97
N LEU A 19 -25.59 -24.70 10.96
CA LEU A 19 -25.20 -24.49 9.56
C LEU A 19 -25.94 -23.33 8.86
N SER A 20 -27.05 -22.84 9.44
CA SER A 20 -27.86 -21.73 8.91
C SER A 20 -27.66 -20.41 9.65
N ILE A 21 -26.83 -20.37 10.70
CA ILE A 21 -26.11 -19.15 11.09
C ILE A 21 -25.01 -18.97 10.04
N SER A 22 -25.48 -18.61 8.86
CA SER A 22 -24.77 -17.84 7.87
C SER A 22 -24.03 -16.75 8.62
N GLU A 23 -22.70 -16.85 8.66
CA GLU A 23 -21.86 -15.68 8.87
C GLU A 23 -22.14 -14.72 7.71
N LYS A 24 -23.17 -13.89 7.89
CA LYS A 24 -23.21 -12.61 7.24
C LYS A 24 -22.05 -11.81 7.83
N GLY A 25 -20.92 -11.82 7.13
CA GLY A 25 -19.87 -10.81 7.22
C GLY A 25 -18.52 -11.28 7.74
N ARG A 26 -17.60 -11.54 6.81
CA ARG A 26 -16.14 -11.30 6.88
C ARG A 26 -15.67 -11.21 5.42
N GLY A 27 -15.60 -10.00 4.83
CA GLY A 27 -14.37 -9.20 4.73
C GLY A 27 -13.40 -9.80 3.69
N GLY A 28 -13.02 -9.17 2.59
CA GLY A 28 -13.24 -7.83 2.05
C GLY A 28 -12.40 -7.67 0.77
N GLU A 29 -12.88 -6.83 -0.14
CA GLU A 29 -12.18 -5.77 -0.90
C GLU A 29 -10.66 -5.55 -0.66
N MET A 30 -9.82 -6.61 -0.71
CA MET A 30 -8.37 -6.53 -0.42
C MET A 30 -7.47 -7.46 -1.26
N ASP A 31 -8.00 -8.27 -2.20
CA ASP A 31 -7.18 -9.19 -3.02
C ASP A 31 -6.42 -8.48 -4.17
N THR A 32 -6.63 -7.16 -4.29
CA THR A 32 -6.17 -6.26 -5.36
C THR A 32 -5.16 -5.22 -4.85
N ILE A 33 -4.92 -5.15 -3.53
CA ILE A 33 -4.01 -4.18 -2.92
C ILE A 33 -2.61 -4.79 -2.81
N ARG A 34 -1.60 -4.11 -3.37
CA ARG A 34 -0.22 -4.56 -3.32
C ARG A 34 0.41 -4.23 -1.96
N GLU A 35 0.78 -5.25 -1.19
CA GLU A 35 1.47 -5.10 0.09
C GLU A 35 2.93 -4.61 -0.06
N PRO A 36 3.46 -3.83 0.90
CA PRO A 36 4.83 -3.35 0.88
C PRO A 36 5.82 -4.45 1.31
N ILE A 37 6.58 -4.98 0.36
CA ILE A 37 7.50 -6.11 0.61
C ILE A 37 8.85 -5.73 1.26
N ILE A 38 9.14 -4.43 1.42
CA ILE A 38 10.43 -3.92 1.93
C ILE A 38 10.27 -2.92 3.09
N ALA A 39 9.05 -2.72 3.59
CA ALA A 39 8.82 -1.96 4.81
C ALA A 39 9.51 -2.64 6.00
N GLY A 40 10.15 -1.87 6.86
CA GLY A 40 10.94 -2.36 7.99
C GLY A 40 12.37 -2.77 7.64
N THR A 41 12.74 -2.82 6.35
CA THR A 41 14.12 -3.12 5.91
C THR A 41 14.73 -1.96 5.13
N TRP A 42 14.03 -1.40 4.15
CA TRP A 42 14.54 -0.28 3.33
C TRP A 42 14.11 1.08 3.87
N TYR A 43 12.98 1.12 4.55
CA TYR A 43 12.42 2.29 5.22
C TYR A 43 11.60 1.82 6.43
N PRO A 44 11.36 2.67 7.44
CA PRO A 44 10.60 2.27 8.63
C PRO A 44 9.21 1.71 8.29
N ALA A 45 8.83 0.61 8.94
CA ALA A 45 7.45 0.08 8.87
C ALA A 45 6.49 0.85 9.79
N ASP A 46 7.02 1.49 10.84
CA ASP A 46 6.22 2.34 11.73
C ASP A 46 5.86 3.66 11.03
N PRO A 47 4.56 4.01 10.91
CA PRO A 47 4.12 5.19 10.18
C PRO A 47 4.57 6.51 10.80
N ALA A 48 4.65 6.58 12.13
CA ALA A 48 5.07 7.80 12.83
C ALA A 48 6.56 8.07 12.58
N ARG A 49 7.40 7.03 12.67
CA ARG A 49 8.82 7.11 12.37
C ARG A 49 9.06 7.44 10.90
N LEU A 50 8.36 6.77 9.97
CA LEU A 50 8.49 7.04 8.55
C LEU A 50 8.15 8.49 8.21
N ARG A 51 7.06 9.01 8.80
CA ARG A 51 6.66 10.42 8.63
C ARG A 51 7.74 11.37 9.14
N ALA A 52 8.25 11.13 10.35
CA ALA A 52 9.30 11.95 10.94
C ALA A 52 10.57 11.99 10.08
N ASP A 53 11.02 10.83 9.57
CA ASP A 53 12.19 10.75 8.68
C ASP A 53 11.95 11.54 7.38
N ILE A 54 10.78 11.40 6.75
CA ILE A 54 10.43 12.13 5.52
C ILE A 54 10.39 13.65 5.77
N GLU A 55 9.76 14.09 6.86
CA GLU A 55 9.66 15.50 7.23
C GLU A 55 11.04 16.10 7.50
N GLU A 56 11.91 15.37 8.21
CA GLU A 56 13.30 15.77 8.45
C GLU A 56 14.08 15.93 7.14
N TYR A 57 13.98 14.95 6.23
CA TYR A 57 14.67 15.03 4.94
C TYR A 57 14.16 16.19 4.07
N LEU A 58 12.84 16.43 4.05
CA LEU A 58 12.23 17.55 3.32
C LEU A 58 12.56 18.92 3.94
N ALA A 59 12.80 18.99 5.25
CA ALA A 59 13.27 20.20 5.91
C ALA A 59 14.74 20.50 5.59
N GLY A 60 15.56 19.46 5.45
CA GLY A 60 16.98 19.58 5.09
C GLY A 60 17.25 19.84 3.60
N ALA A 61 16.29 19.50 2.72
CA ALA A 61 16.43 19.67 1.28
C ALA A 61 16.40 21.15 0.86
N ARG A 62 17.34 21.56 0.00
CA ARG A 62 17.40 22.89 -0.60
C ARG A 62 17.18 22.80 -2.10
N VAL A 63 16.25 23.59 -2.62
CA VAL A 63 15.93 23.63 -4.05
C VAL A 63 15.89 25.08 -4.48
N ASP A 64 16.60 25.39 -5.55
CA ASP A 64 16.57 26.71 -6.17
C ASP A 64 15.20 26.96 -6.83
N ALA A 65 14.91 28.23 -7.12
CA ALA A 65 13.68 28.57 -7.84
C ALA A 65 13.65 27.88 -9.21
N ILE A 66 12.64 27.04 -9.44
CA ILE A 66 12.42 26.38 -10.72
C ILE A 66 11.51 27.27 -11.57
N ALA A 67 11.98 27.61 -12.77
CA ALA A 67 11.16 28.34 -13.73
C ALA A 67 10.09 27.41 -14.33
N GLY A 68 8.83 27.84 -14.28
CA GLY A 68 7.71 27.09 -14.85
C GLY A 68 7.15 25.99 -13.94
N LYS A 69 6.36 25.08 -14.52
CA LYS A 69 5.70 23.99 -13.80
C LYS A 69 6.58 22.74 -13.77
N VAL A 70 6.74 22.14 -12.59
CA VAL A 70 7.40 20.84 -12.44
C VAL A 70 6.46 19.74 -12.94
N MET A 71 6.85 19.07 -14.01
CA MET A 71 6.07 17.98 -14.63
C MET A 71 6.51 16.59 -14.18
N GLY A 72 7.66 16.47 -13.52
CA GLY A 72 8.21 15.21 -13.07
C GLY A 72 9.53 15.39 -12.34
N VAL A 73 9.95 14.35 -11.64
CA VAL A 73 11.18 14.33 -10.85
C VAL A 73 11.89 12.99 -11.04
N ILE A 74 13.21 12.98 -10.87
CA ILE A 74 14.01 11.76 -10.83
C ILE A 74 14.52 11.61 -9.41
N SER A 75 14.32 10.42 -8.82
CA SER A 75 14.65 10.15 -7.43
C SER A 75 15.37 8.81 -7.28
N PRO A 76 16.40 8.71 -6.44
CA PRO A 76 17.02 7.43 -6.12
C PRO A 76 16.05 6.53 -5.34
N HIS A 77 16.23 5.21 -5.44
CA HIS A 77 15.34 4.21 -4.84
C HIS A 77 16.06 3.26 -3.87
N ALA A 78 17.23 3.62 -3.33
CA ALA A 78 17.90 2.83 -2.29
C ALA A 78 17.18 2.95 -0.94
N GLY A 79 17.66 2.22 0.08
CA GLY A 79 17.15 2.37 1.44
C GLY A 79 17.30 3.81 1.96
N TYR A 80 16.34 4.27 2.76
CA TYR A 80 16.21 5.68 3.16
C TYR A 80 17.44 6.22 3.89
N VAL A 81 18.11 5.39 4.68
CA VAL A 81 19.37 5.74 5.36
C VAL A 81 20.46 6.20 4.38
N TYR A 82 20.44 5.70 3.15
CA TYR A 82 21.43 6.01 2.13
C TYR A 82 20.97 7.09 1.14
N SER A 83 19.69 7.10 0.77
CA SER A 83 19.21 7.94 -0.33
C SER A 83 18.04 8.86 0.02
N GLY A 84 17.48 8.80 1.22
CA GLY A 84 16.30 9.57 1.61
C GLY A 84 16.53 11.08 1.53
N GLN A 85 17.69 11.55 2.00
CA GLN A 85 18.07 12.97 1.98
C GLN A 85 18.22 13.49 0.53
N VAL A 86 18.76 12.67 -0.37
CA VAL A 86 18.91 13.02 -1.80
C VAL A 86 17.54 13.02 -2.48
N ALA A 87 16.72 11.98 -2.24
CA ALA A 87 15.36 11.89 -2.75
C ALA A 87 14.50 13.09 -2.34
N ALA A 88 14.69 13.61 -1.13
CA ALA A 88 13.95 14.77 -0.63
C ALA A 88 14.15 16.03 -1.49
N HIS A 89 15.31 16.23 -2.12
CA HIS A 89 15.52 17.37 -3.02
C HIS A 89 14.59 17.29 -4.25
N ALA A 90 14.42 16.09 -4.81
CA ALA A 90 13.52 15.85 -5.92
C ALA A 90 12.06 16.10 -5.51
N TYR A 91 11.60 15.56 -4.38
CA TYR A 91 10.23 15.78 -3.92
C TYR A 91 9.96 17.21 -3.46
N LYS A 92 10.96 17.88 -2.89
CA LYS A 92 10.89 19.30 -2.53
C LYS A 92 10.68 20.19 -3.76
N ALA A 93 11.32 19.87 -4.89
CA ALA A 93 11.11 20.57 -6.15
C ALA A 93 9.66 20.48 -6.64
N ALA A 94 9.01 19.33 -6.46
CA ALA A 94 7.60 19.14 -6.81
C ALA A 94 6.62 19.63 -5.73
N GLN A 95 7.11 20.07 -4.56
CA GLN A 95 6.25 20.49 -3.46
C GLN A 95 5.41 21.72 -3.87
N GLY A 96 4.11 21.66 -3.58
CA GLY A 96 3.16 22.72 -3.95
C GLY A 96 2.69 22.65 -5.41
N SER A 97 3.18 21.69 -6.21
CA SER A 97 2.59 21.39 -7.51
C SER A 97 1.35 20.53 -7.36
N GLU A 98 0.34 20.79 -8.19
CA GLU A 98 -0.88 19.99 -8.27
C GLU A 98 -0.80 19.02 -9.46
N PHE A 99 -1.13 17.76 -9.19
CA PHE A 99 -1.16 16.66 -10.15
C PHE A 99 -2.46 15.88 -9.99
N ASP A 100 -3.17 15.67 -11.09
CA ASP A 100 -4.37 14.81 -11.13
C ASP A 100 -4.00 13.31 -11.10
N ALA A 101 -2.80 12.97 -11.58
CA ALA A 101 -2.26 11.62 -11.60
C ALA A 101 -0.72 11.63 -11.52
N VAL A 102 -0.15 10.59 -10.91
CA VAL A 102 1.30 10.38 -10.83
C VAL A 102 1.66 9.05 -11.47
N ILE A 103 2.55 9.07 -12.46
CA ILE A 103 3.07 7.85 -13.10
C ILE A 103 4.44 7.53 -12.46
N LEU A 104 4.50 6.44 -11.69
CA LEU A 104 5.75 5.95 -11.09
C LEU A 104 6.43 4.94 -12.01
N ILE A 105 7.61 5.28 -12.52
CA ILE A 105 8.39 4.43 -13.43
C ILE A 105 9.65 3.96 -12.71
N GLY A 106 9.89 2.64 -12.71
CA GLY A 106 11.08 2.04 -12.12
C GLY A 106 11.61 0.86 -12.93
N PRO A 107 12.92 0.58 -12.87
CA PRO A 107 13.50 -0.58 -13.55
C PRO A 107 13.10 -1.89 -12.86
N SER A 108 13.07 -2.98 -13.63
CA SER A 108 12.96 -4.32 -13.09
C SER A 108 14.35 -4.86 -12.74
N HIS A 109 14.60 -5.09 -11.45
CA HIS A 109 15.83 -5.71 -10.96
C HIS A 109 15.76 -7.24 -10.82
N ARG A 110 14.60 -7.85 -11.11
CA ARG A 110 14.37 -9.29 -10.89
C ARG A 110 14.03 -10.07 -12.16
N ALA A 111 13.39 -9.43 -13.12
CA ALA A 111 12.90 -10.10 -14.33
C ALA A 111 13.25 -9.28 -15.58
N SER A 112 13.64 -9.97 -16.64
CA SER A 112 13.81 -9.38 -17.97
C SER A 112 12.51 -9.49 -18.76
N PHE A 113 12.11 -8.42 -19.43
CA PHE A 113 10.99 -8.40 -20.36
C PHE A 113 11.18 -7.28 -21.39
N ARG A 114 10.46 -7.38 -22.51
CA ARG A 114 10.37 -6.30 -23.51
C ARG A 114 9.14 -5.45 -23.23
N GLY A 115 9.26 -4.14 -23.37
CA GLY A 115 8.16 -3.19 -23.13
C GLY A 115 8.06 -2.76 -21.66
N ALA A 116 6.84 -2.49 -21.20
CA ALA A 116 6.53 -2.04 -19.84
C ALA A 116 5.57 -3.03 -19.16
N SER A 117 5.64 -3.09 -17.83
CA SER A 117 4.69 -3.84 -17.00
C SER A 117 3.89 -2.86 -16.16
N ILE A 118 2.56 -3.03 -16.16
CA ILE A 118 1.63 -2.17 -15.43
C ILE A 118 0.92 -3.05 -14.39
N TYR A 119 0.86 -2.58 -13.16
CA TYR A 119 0.07 -3.23 -12.12
C TYR A 119 -1.42 -2.96 -12.37
N ASN A 120 -2.22 -4.02 -12.37
CA ASN A 120 -3.66 -3.97 -12.68
C ASN A 120 -4.54 -4.18 -11.43
N GLY A 121 -3.99 -3.99 -10.23
CA GLY A 121 -4.76 -3.98 -8.98
C GLY A 121 -5.26 -2.58 -8.62
N GLU A 122 -5.90 -2.47 -7.47
CA GLU A 122 -6.63 -1.26 -7.06
C GLU A 122 -5.78 -0.25 -6.28
N GLY A 123 -4.64 -0.68 -5.74
CA GLY A 123 -3.79 0.22 -4.96
C GLY A 123 -2.49 -0.39 -4.47
N TYR A 124 -1.61 0.49 -3.99
CA TYR A 124 -0.36 0.16 -3.32
C TYR A 124 -0.48 0.55 -1.86
N LYS A 125 -0.29 -0.42 -0.96
CA LYS A 125 -0.25 -0.13 0.47
C LYS A 125 1.15 0.35 0.86
N THR A 126 1.17 1.43 1.62
CA THR A 126 2.36 1.97 2.27
C THR A 126 2.12 2.02 3.78
N PRO A 127 3.15 2.21 4.63
CA PRO A 127 2.92 2.46 6.05
C PRO A 127 2.03 3.69 6.29
N LEU A 128 2.02 4.67 5.39
CA LEU A 128 1.23 5.91 5.52
C LEU A 128 -0.20 5.80 4.99
N GLY A 129 -0.60 4.64 4.44
CA GLY A 129 -1.92 4.42 3.85
C GLY A 129 -1.87 3.76 2.48
N ILE A 130 -3.04 3.57 1.89
CA ILE A 130 -3.21 2.99 0.56
C ILE A 130 -3.23 4.12 -0.47
N ILE A 131 -2.44 3.96 -1.53
CA ILE A 131 -2.45 4.82 -2.71
C ILE A 131 -3.23 4.10 -3.80
N PRO A 132 -4.38 4.62 -4.25
CA PRO A 132 -5.16 3.99 -5.31
C PRO A 132 -4.42 4.07 -6.66
N VAL A 133 -4.69 3.10 -7.53
CA VAL A 133 -4.24 3.07 -8.94
C VAL A 133 -5.35 3.55 -9.86
#